data_AF-A0A2E1YAQ0-F1
#
_entry.id   AF-A0A2E1YAQ0-F1
#
_cell.length_a   1.000
_cell.length_b   1.000
_cell.length_c   1.000
_cell.angle_alpha   90.00
_cell.angle_beta   90.00
_cell.angle_gamma   90.00
#
_symmetry.space_group_name_H-M   'P 1'
#
loop_
_entity.id
_entity.type
_entity.pdbx_description
1 polymer ?
#
loop_
_entity_poly.entity_id
_entity_poly.type
_entity_poly.pdbx_seq_one_letter_code
_entity_poly.pdbx_strand_id
1 'polypeptide(L)'
;MIHRLDLDVAIYRNRVQLTHRPTETFVDQRAEFAFSTDESLVGHARYLEDTLVRAIRQIVSTGGFSLRDPIAHVVRCDGELGAQEREAIESALRETGIRNVVFELEE
;
A
#
# COMPACT_ATOMS: atom_id res chain seq x y z
N MET A 1 -23.04 -6.31 -0.71
CA MET A 1 -22.87 -5.17 0.21
C MET A 1 -21.71 -4.35 -0.32
N ILE A 2 -21.81 -3.01 -0.38
CA ILE A 2 -20.71 -2.16 -0.86
C ILE A 2 -19.89 -1.73 0.36
N HIS A 3 -18.61 -2.08 0.39
CA HIS A 3 -17.70 -1.69 1.46
C HIS A 3 -16.81 -0.52 1.02
N ARG A 4 -16.47 0.38 1.94
CA ARG A 4 -15.41 1.37 1.72
C ARG A 4 -14.09 0.64 1.46
N LEU A 5 -13.26 1.14 0.56
CA LEU A 5 -11.89 0.64 0.41
C LEU A 5 -11.06 1.02 1.65
N ASP A 6 -10.90 0.04 2.54
CA ASP A 6 -10.20 0.15 3.83
C ASP A 6 -9.12 -0.92 3.90
N LEU A 7 -7.86 -0.50 3.74
CA LEU A 7 -6.73 -1.39 3.44
C LEU A 7 -5.68 -1.37 4.53
N ASP A 8 -5.28 -2.55 4.99
CA ASP A 8 -3.97 -2.75 5.57
C ASP A 8 -2.93 -2.86 4.46
N VAL A 9 -1.82 -2.15 4.62
CA VAL A 9 -0.70 -2.11 3.69
C VAL A 9 0.57 -2.52 4.42
N ALA A 10 1.17 -3.63 3.96
CA ALA A 10 2.49 -4.05 4.36
C ALA A 10 3.46 -3.92 3.18
N ILE A 11 4.59 -3.25 3.40
CA ILE A 11 5.59 -2.93 2.35
C ILE A 11 6.89 -3.65 2.68
N TYR A 12 7.28 -4.58 1.83
CA TYR A 12 8.54 -5.29 1.90
C TYR A 12 9.44 -4.85 0.76
N ARG A 13 10.72 -5.19 0.80
CA ARG A 13 11.68 -4.69 -0.21
C ARG A 13 11.33 -5.05 -1.66
N ASN A 14 10.59 -6.14 -1.90
CA ASN A 14 10.27 -6.61 -3.25
C ASN A 14 8.78 -6.86 -3.51
N ARG A 15 7.89 -6.46 -2.59
CA ARG A 15 6.46 -6.72 -2.69
C ARG A 15 5.66 -5.81 -1.77
N VAL A 16 4.38 -5.71 -2.05
CA VAL A 16 3.39 -5.16 -1.12
C VAL A 16 2.33 -6.21 -0.86
N GLN A 17 1.84 -6.24 0.37
CA GLN A 17 0.71 -7.06 0.76
C GLN A 17 -0.43 -6.15 1.18
N LEU A 18 -1.60 -6.38 0.61
CA LEU A 18 -2.81 -5.63 0.92
C LEU A 18 -3.85 -6.55 1.52
N THR A 19 -4.48 -6.11 2.61
CA THR A 19 -5.64 -6.78 3.19
C THR A 19 -6.79 -5.78 3.25
N HIS A 20 -7.93 -6.13 2.65
CA HIS A 20 -9.13 -5.34 2.82
C HIS A 20 -9.80 -5.71 4.15
N ARG A 21 -9.70 -4.84 5.17
CA ARG A 21 -10.13 -5.12 6.55
C ARG A 21 -11.56 -5.69 6.66
N PRO A 22 -12.58 -5.14 5.97
CA PRO A 22 -13.96 -5.60 6.13
C PRO A 22 -14.25 -7.01 5.57
N THR A 23 -13.50 -7.46 4.56
CA THR A 23 -13.77 -8.75 3.88
C THR A 23 -12.63 -9.74 4.01
N GLU A 24 -11.53 -9.35 4.65
CA GLU A 24 -10.29 -10.11 4.77
C GLU A 24 -9.70 -10.54 3.41
N THR A 25 -10.08 -9.84 2.34
CA THR A 25 -9.52 -10.12 1.00
C THR A 25 -8.05 -9.76 1.03
N PHE A 26 -7.21 -10.74 0.76
CA PHE A 26 -5.76 -10.60 0.78
C PHE A 26 -5.15 -10.67 -0.62
N VAL A 27 -4.19 -9.79 -0.89
CA VAL A 27 -3.38 -9.79 -2.11
C VAL A 27 -1.90 -9.66 -1.73
N ASP A 28 -1.08 -10.60 -2.20
CA ASP A 28 0.38 -10.48 -2.20
C ASP A 28 0.86 -10.13 -3.61
N GLN A 29 1.33 -8.89 -3.78
CA GLN A 29 1.79 -8.36 -5.06
C GLN A 29 3.30 -8.17 -5.04
N ARG A 30 4.00 -9.04 -5.75
CA ARG A 30 5.43 -8.85 -6.04
C ARG A 30 5.64 -7.66 -6.97
N ALA A 31 6.69 -6.88 -6.72
CA ALA A 31 7.09 -5.79 -7.59
C ALA A 31 7.64 -6.34 -8.91
N GLU A 32 7.20 -5.76 -10.03
CA GLU A 32 7.74 -6.07 -11.37
C GLU A 32 9.13 -5.44 -11.53
N PHE A 33 9.29 -4.22 -11.03
CA PHE A 33 10.55 -3.48 -10.97
C PHE A 33 10.89 -3.17 -9.50
N ALA A 34 12.17 -3.23 -9.15
CA ALA A 34 12.60 -2.99 -7.78
C ALA A 34 12.33 -1.53 -7.38
N PHE A 35 11.52 -1.33 -6.34
CA PHE A 35 11.29 0.00 -5.76
C PHE A 35 12.20 0.32 -4.57
N SER A 36 12.77 -0.70 -3.92
CA SER A 36 13.77 -0.54 -2.85
C SER A 36 15.19 -0.54 -3.40
N THR A 37 16.12 0.07 -2.67
CA THR A 37 17.57 -0.03 -2.84
C THR A 37 18.20 -0.51 -1.54
N ASP A 38 19.45 -0.98 -1.55
CA ASP A 38 20.16 -1.48 -0.35
C ASP A 38 20.06 -0.54 0.87
N GLU A 39 20.00 0.77 0.62
CA GLU A 39 19.97 1.81 1.65
C GLU A 39 18.56 2.30 2.02
N SER A 40 17.54 2.01 1.19
CA SER A 40 16.20 2.55 1.37
C SER A 40 15.09 1.59 0.94
N LEU A 41 14.02 1.50 1.73
CA LEU A 41 12.84 0.75 1.37
C LEU A 41 12.16 1.33 0.11
N VAL A 42 12.23 2.65 -0.10
CA VAL A 42 11.60 3.33 -1.24
C VAL A 42 12.62 4.23 -1.95
N GLY A 43 13.51 3.60 -2.73
CA GLY A 43 14.45 4.33 -3.60
C GLY A 43 13.85 4.74 -4.95
N HIS A 44 12.78 4.08 -5.41
CA HIS A 44 12.08 4.39 -6.66
C HIS A 44 10.57 4.41 -6.44
N ALA A 45 10.05 5.57 -5.99
CA ALA A 45 8.64 5.75 -5.64
C ALA A 45 7.65 5.35 -6.75
N ARG A 46 7.99 5.62 -8.02
CA ARG A 46 7.14 5.25 -9.18
C ARG A 46 6.90 3.74 -9.30
N TYR A 47 7.88 2.92 -8.92
CA TYR A 47 7.74 1.47 -8.97
C TYR A 47 6.96 0.93 -7.76
N LEU A 48 7.02 1.63 -6.62
CA LEU A 48 6.14 1.34 -5.48
C LEU A 48 4.68 1.65 -5.84
N GLU A 49 4.42 2.82 -6.42
CA GLU A 49 3.10 3.23 -6.90
C GLU A 49 2.51 2.22 -7.87
N ASP A 50 3.26 1.80 -8.91
CA ASP A 50 2.78 0.79 -9.88
C ASP A 50 2.43 -0.54 -9.18
N THR A 51 3.27 -0.96 -8.22
CA THR A 51 3.03 -2.17 -7.43
C THR A 51 1.75 -2.05 -6.60
N LEU A 52 1.54 -0.91 -5.93
CA LEU A 52 0.32 -0.62 -5.17
C LEU A 52 -0.92 -0.60 -6.05
N VAL A 53 -0.87 0.07 -7.21
CA VAL A 53 -1.99 0.13 -8.16
C VAL A 53 -2.41 -1.27 -8.61
N ARG A 54 -1.46 -2.16 -8.90
CA ARG A 54 -1.75 -3.54 -9.30
C ARG A 54 -2.38 -4.32 -8.16
N ALA A 55 -1.85 -4.21 -6.95
CA ALA A 55 -2.40 -4.86 -5.76
C ALA A 55 -3.84 -4.38 -5.47
N ILE A 56 -4.07 -3.07 -5.49
CA ILE A 56 -5.41 -2.47 -5.28
C ILE A 56 -6.39 -2.94 -6.35
N ARG A 57 -5.98 -2.97 -7.63
CA ARG A 57 -6.83 -3.48 -8.71
C ARG A 57 -7.24 -4.93 -8.50
N GLN A 58 -6.35 -5.77 -7.98
CA GLN A 58 -6.69 -7.15 -7.63
C GLN A 58 -7.74 -7.18 -6.51
N ILE A 59 -7.57 -6.42 -5.42
CA ILE A 59 -8.59 -6.28 -4.37
C ILE A 59 -9.92 -5.86 -4.98
N VAL A 60 -9.92 -4.77 -5.75
CA VAL A 60 -11.14 -4.20 -6.36
C VAL A 60 -11.82 -5.18 -7.32
N SER A 61 -11.06 -6.03 -8.02
CA SER A 61 -11.64 -7.03 -8.92
C SER A 61 -12.44 -8.14 -8.22
N THR A 62 -12.21 -8.36 -6.92
CA THR A 62 -12.89 -9.41 -6.14
C THR A 62 -14.29 -9.04 -5.65
N GLY A 63 -14.73 -7.78 -5.78
CA GLY A 63 -15.98 -7.33 -5.18
C GLY A 63 -16.44 -5.92 -5.57
N GLY A 64 -17.57 -5.49 -5.00
CA GLY A 64 -18.10 -4.14 -5.19
C GLY A 64 -17.64 -3.20 -4.08
N PHE A 65 -16.76 -2.25 -4.42
CA PHE A 65 -16.18 -1.31 -3.46
C PHE A 65 -16.69 0.12 -3.67
N SER A 66 -16.90 0.84 -2.58
CA SER A 66 -17.06 2.29 -2.60
C SER A 66 -15.69 2.94 -2.57
N LEU A 67 -15.39 3.71 -3.62
CA LEU A 67 -14.23 4.60 -3.67
C LEU A 67 -14.48 5.94 -2.96
N ARG A 68 -15.55 6.03 -2.18
CA ARG A 68 -15.83 7.21 -1.36
C ARG A 68 -14.98 7.13 -0.09
N ASP A 69 -14.06 8.07 0.04
CA ASP A 69 -13.18 8.24 1.21
C ASP A 69 -12.28 7.02 1.52
N PRO A 70 -11.51 6.50 0.55
CA PRO A 70 -10.63 5.36 0.76
C PRO A 70 -9.56 5.66 1.81
N ILE A 71 -9.20 4.66 2.60
CA ILE A 71 -8.18 4.75 3.66
C ILE A 71 -7.17 3.60 3.54
N ALA A 72 -5.90 3.91 3.78
CA ALA A 72 -4.83 2.94 3.92
C ALA A 72 -4.17 3.08 5.30
N HIS A 73 -4.00 1.95 5.95
CA HIS A 73 -3.27 1.76 7.18
C HIS A 73 -1.94 1.08 6.84
N VAL A 74 -0.83 1.81 6.91
CA VAL A 74 0.51 1.24 6.74
C VAL A 74 0.89 0.58 8.06
N VAL A 75 0.71 -0.75 8.10
CA VAL A 75 0.84 -1.56 9.34
C VAL A 75 2.19 -2.25 9.46
N ARG A 76 2.94 -2.38 8.36
CA ARG A 76 4.26 -3.02 8.39
C ARG A 76 5.18 -2.52 7.29
N CYS A 77 6.45 -2.33 7.63
CA CYS A 77 7.52 -2.07 6.69
C CYS A 77 8.75 -2.94 7.00
N ASP A 78 9.54 -3.25 5.97
CA ASP A 78 10.85 -3.88 6.15
C ASP A 78 11.86 -2.85 6.69
N GLY A 79 11.97 -2.80 8.02
CA GLY A 79 12.86 -1.89 8.74
C GLY A 79 12.16 -0.64 9.25
N GLU A 80 12.91 0.17 10.00
CA GLU A 80 12.45 1.48 10.46
C GLU A 80 12.34 2.45 9.29
N LEU A 81 11.21 3.18 9.20
CA LEU A 81 11.03 4.19 8.18
C LEU A 81 11.61 5.54 8.60
N GLY A 82 12.50 6.08 7.78
CA GLY A 82 12.88 7.49 7.85
C GLY A 82 11.75 8.42 7.39
N ALA A 83 11.87 9.72 7.67
CA ALA A 83 10.88 10.72 7.27
C ALA A 83 10.66 10.77 5.75
N GLN A 84 11.73 10.65 4.96
CA GLN A 84 11.65 10.66 3.50
C GLN A 84 10.90 9.45 2.94
N GLU A 85 11.11 8.27 3.53
CA GLU A 85 10.42 7.05 3.11
C GLU A 85 8.94 7.10 3.47
N ARG A 86 8.60 7.64 4.66
CA ARG A 86 7.20 7.90 5.03
C ARG A 86 6.52 8.83 4.02
N GLU A 87 7.16 9.94 3.66
CA GLU A 87 6.63 10.87 2.67
C GLU A 87 6.47 10.22 1.29
N ALA A 88 7.42 9.39 0.87
CA ALA A 88 7.36 8.66 -0.39
C ALA A 88 6.21 7.64 -0.42
N ILE A 89 6.03 6.87 0.66
CA ILE A 89 4.92 5.91 0.81
C ILE A 89 3.58 6.63 0.80
N GLU A 90 3.46 7.72 1.57
CA GLU A 90 2.23 8.51 1.64
C GLU A 90 1.89 9.11 0.26
N SER A 91 2.88 9.64 -0.44
CA SER A 91 2.70 10.19 -1.79
C SER A 91 2.26 9.11 -2.77
N ALA A 92 2.90 7.93 -2.77
CA ALA A 92 2.54 6.82 -3.64
C ALA A 92 1.10 6.32 -3.40
N LEU A 93 0.67 6.20 -2.14
CA LEU A 93 -0.72 5.82 -1.80
C LEU A 93 -1.73 6.89 -2.22
N ARG A 94 -1.38 8.18 -2.09
CA ARG A 94 -2.22 9.28 -2.56
C ARG A 94 -2.38 9.28 -4.07
N GLU A 95 -1.32 8.95 -4.81
CA GLU A 95 -1.36 8.81 -6.27
C GLU A 95 -2.26 7.65 -6.72
N THR A 96 -2.45 6.61 -5.89
CA THR A 96 -3.45 5.57 -6.15
C THR A 96 -4.89 6.00 -5.84
N GLY A 97 -5.10 7.24 -5.40
CA GLY A 97 -6.41 7.78 -5.02
C GLY A 97 -6.77 7.62 -3.54
N ILE A 98 -5.87 7.08 -2.71
CA ILE A 98 -6.08 6.92 -1.27
C ILE A 98 -5.69 8.22 -0.56
N ARG A 99 -6.68 9.04 -0.20
CA ARG A 99 -6.42 10.36 0.39
C ARG A 99 -6.07 10.31 1.87
N ASN A 100 -6.55 9.29 2.58
CA ASN A 100 -6.29 9.10 4.01
C ASN A 100 -5.26 7.99 4.19
N VAL A 101 -4.07 8.36 4.65
CA VAL A 101 -2.99 7.42 4.95
C VAL A 101 -2.66 7.53 6.44
N VAL A 102 -2.67 6.40 7.13
CA VAL A 102 -2.36 6.29 8.56
C VAL A 102 -1.20 5.33 8.72
N PHE A 103 -0.16 5.71 9.45
CA PHE A 103 0.94 4.81 9.79
C PHE A 103 0.65 4.20 11.17
N GLU A 104 0.43 2.88 11.20
CA GLU A 104 0.16 2.06 12.39
C GLU A 104 1.29 1.04 12.57
N LEU A 105 2.53 1.53 12.54
CA LEU A 105 3.72 0.71 12.74
C LEU A 105 3.88 0.48 14.24
N GLU A 106 3.80 -0.77 14.70
CA GLU A 106 4.19 -1.11 16.07
C GLU A 106 5.69 -0.80 16.26
N GLU A 107 6.03 -0.19 17.41
CA GLU A 107 7.41 0.12 17.81
C GLU A 107 8.25 -1.14 18.09
#